data_AF-A0A953YLT6-F1
#
_entry.id   AF-A0A953YLT6-F1
#
_cell.length_a   1.000
_cell.length_b   1.000
_cell.length_c   1.000
_cell.angle_alpha   90.00
_cell.angle_beta   90.00
_cell.angle_gamma   90.00
#
_symmetry.space_group_name_H-M   'P 1'
#
loop_
_entity.id
_entity.type
_entity.pdbx_description
1 polymer ?
#
loop_
_entity_poly.entity_id
_entity_poly.type
_entity_poly.pdbx_seq_one_letter_code
_entity_poly.pdbx_strand_id
1 'polypeptide(L)'
;MSDSDLILGGEFAPVSYEDWVAEVEKVLKGAPFDKKMLHRTYDGITVQPIYTREDWPADGDPSGFPGAGPFTRARTAAGAVQQGWDIRQEAVHPDPATANKMILTDLAKGTTSVLLRLDKAARAGVAPSAAEAADLAGVDGVMIAGLADLERALAEVDLSIAPLDLEAGEQALPAAALYFAMLAKRGVAASACQAMLGADPIGALAGSGSLATDVDTALKRMADLAAYVATTAPGSRAVTVDTAAYHTAGASEAEDLAVAMATGVAYLKALTAAGLSVDAAAGQIAFRFSVDCDFFETIAKLRAARRMWSRITAASGASEPAQAMWTAVRTADRMMSRVDPWVNILRTSVAAFAAALGGADAITVEPYDAALGLPDGTSMRIARNIQHLLCEETSLNKVIDPSGGSWYIESLTDQLAEAAWHE
;
A
#
# COMPACT_ATOMS: atom_id res chain seq x y z
N MET A 1 -48.64 0.84 -33.07
CA MET A 1 -48.44 0.61 -31.63
C MET A 1 -47.44 -0.52 -31.49
N SER A 2 -46.17 -0.21 -31.24
CA SER A 2 -45.21 -1.14 -30.62
C SER A 2 -43.92 -0.38 -30.27
N ASP A 3 -44.06 0.70 -29.49
CA ASP A 3 -42.96 1.27 -28.70
C ASP A 3 -43.11 0.73 -27.26
N SER A 4 -43.08 -0.59 -27.10
CA SER A 4 -42.85 -1.16 -25.77
C SER A 4 -41.34 -1.34 -25.65
N ASP A 5 -40.71 -0.56 -24.79
CA ASP A 5 -39.30 -0.74 -24.44
C ASP A 5 -39.05 -2.22 -24.12
N LEU A 6 -38.13 -2.85 -24.86
CA LEU A 6 -37.72 -4.23 -24.62
C LEU A 6 -37.07 -4.29 -23.22
N ILE A 7 -37.80 -4.82 -22.23
CA ILE A 7 -37.26 -5.04 -20.89
C ILE A 7 -36.56 -6.41 -20.88
N LEU A 8 -35.25 -6.41 -21.10
CA LEU A 8 -34.41 -7.60 -21.02
C LEU A 8 -34.52 -8.20 -19.59
N GLY A 9 -35.20 -9.34 -19.45
CA GLY A 9 -35.36 -10.07 -18.18
C GLY A 9 -36.59 -9.71 -17.33
N GLY A 10 -37.40 -8.71 -17.74
CA GLY A 10 -38.58 -8.28 -16.98
C GLY A 10 -39.79 -9.21 -17.05
N GLU A 11 -39.72 -10.25 -17.89
CA GLU A 11 -40.81 -11.22 -18.09
C GLU A 11 -40.72 -12.43 -17.13
N PHE A 12 -39.68 -12.52 -16.30
CA PHE A 12 -39.51 -13.59 -15.32
C PHE A 12 -39.91 -13.13 -13.93
N ALA A 13 -40.64 -13.98 -13.20
CA ALA A 13 -40.92 -13.72 -11.78
C ALA A 13 -39.60 -13.68 -10.98
N PRO A 14 -39.42 -12.73 -10.06
CA PRO A 14 -38.25 -12.70 -9.20
C PRO A 14 -38.21 -13.94 -8.31
N VAL A 15 -37.04 -14.57 -8.20
CA VAL A 15 -36.79 -15.70 -7.30
C VAL A 15 -36.39 -15.13 -5.94
N SER A 16 -37.00 -15.61 -4.85
CA SER A 16 -36.62 -15.16 -3.50
C SER A 16 -35.32 -15.84 -3.03
N TYR A 17 -34.71 -15.30 -1.97
CA TYR A 17 -33.55 -15.93 -1.34
C TYR A 17 -33.90 -17.33 -0.82
N GLU A 18 -35.08 -17.51 -0.23
CA GLU A 18 -35.56 -18.80 0.28
C GLU A 18 -35.76 -19.82 -0.84
N ASP A 19 -36.30 -19.41 -1.99
CA ASP A 19 -36.44 -20.29 -3.16
C ASP A 19 -35.07 -20.77 -3.65
N TRP A 20 -34.06 -19.89 -3.66
CA TRP A 20 -32.69 -20.25 -4.01
C TRP A 20 -32.07 -21.21 -2.99
N VAL A 21 -32.21 -20.94 -1.68
CA VAL A 21 -31.71 -21.84 -0.62
C VAL A 21 -32.33 -23.24 -0.76
N ALA A 22 -33.64 -23.32 -1.05
CA ALA A 22 -34.32 -24.60 -1.25
C ALA A 22 -33.73 -25.41 -2.42
N GLU A 23 -33.27 -24.76 -3.50
CA GLU A 23 -32.55 -25.45 -4.58
C GLU A 23 -31.15 -25.88 -4.16
N VAL A 24 -30.42 -25.06 -3.41
CA VAL A 24 -29.09 -25.41 -2.89
C VAL A 24 -29.17 -26.62 -1.96
N GLU A 25 -30.17 -26.67 -1.06
CA GLU A 25 -30.37 -27.79 -0.14
C GLU A 25 -30.57 -29.13 -0.86
N LYS A 26 -31.24 -29.13 -2.02
CA LYS A 26 -31.36 -30.33 -2.87
C LYS A 26 -30.01 -30.81 -3.37
N VAL A 27 -29.13 -29.88 -3.77
CA VAL A 27 -27.76 -30.19 -4.24
C VAL A 27 -26.89 -30.69 -3.09
N LEU A 28 -27.08 -30.15 -1.88
CA LEU A 28 -26.34 -30.53 -0.68
C LEU A 28 -26.67 -31.93 -0.16
N LYS A 29 -27.74 -32.57 -0.63
CA LYS A 29 -28.12 -33.97 -0.31
C LYS A 29 -28.11 -34.27 1.19
N GLY A 30 -28.65 -33.35 1.99
CA GLY A 30 -28.76 -33.46 3.45
C GLY A 30 -27.55 -32.96 4.24
N ALA A 31 -26.51 -32.40 3.59
CA ALA A 31 -25.49 -31.65 4.29
C ALA A 31 -26.03 -30.29 4.75
N PRO A 32 -25.73 -29.81 5.98
CA PRO A 32 -26.24 -28.53 6.47
C PRO A 32 -25.70 -27.35 5.66
N PHE A 33 -26.59 -26.44 5.22
CA PHE A 33 -26.25 -25.24 4.44
C PHE A 33 -25.15 -24.41 5.12
N ASP A 34 -25.37 -24.04 6.38
CA ASP A 34 -24.44 -23.20 7.16
C ASP A 34 -23.01 -23.77 7.26
N LYS A 35 -22.89 -25.10 7.21
CA LYS A 35 -21.58 -25.78 7.31
C LYS A 35 -20.88 -25.96 5.97
N LYS A 36 -21.59 -25.80 4.85
CA LYS A 36 -21.08 -26.08 3.51
C LYS A 36 -20.98 -24.85 2.63
N MET A 37 -21.81 -23.85 2.87
CA MET A 37 -21.94 -22.68 2.01
C MET A 37 -21.37 -21.41 2.64
N LEU A 38 -21.29 -21.34 3.97
CA LEU A 38 -20.66 -20.22 4.66
C LEU A 38 -19.16 -20.44 4.78
N HIS A 39 -18.40 -19.37 4.56
CA HIS A 39 -16.97 -19.34 4.80
C HIS A 39 -16.68 -18.36 5.93
N ARG A 40 -15.81 -18.74 6.88
CA ARG A 40 -15.41 -17.85 7.97
C ARG A 40 -13.95 -17.45 7.78
N THR A 41 -13.70 -16.14 7.68
CA THR A 41 -12.35 -15.58 7.55
C THR A 41 -11.60 -15.65 8.88
N TYR A 42 -10.30 -15.34 8.87
CA TYR A 42 -9.48 -15.27 10.09
C TYR A 42 -9.98 -14.18 11.06
N ASP A 43 -10.48 -13.06 10.53
CA ASP A 43 -11.08 -11.95 11.29
C ASP A 43 -12.48 -12.27 11.85
N GLY A 44 -12.94 -13.51 11.71
CA GLY A 44 -14.22 -13.96 12.23
C GLY A 44 -15.43 -13.51 11.41
N ILE A 45 -15.20 -12.87 10.25
CA ILE A 45 -16.25 -12.45 9.30
C ILE A 45 -16.87 -13.70 8.66
N THR A 46 -18.20 -13.76 8.63
CA THR A 46 -18.92 -14.86 7.97
C THR A 46 -19.34 -14.43 6.58
N VAL A 47 -18.63 -14.93 5.57
CA VAL A 47 -18.88 -14.67 4.16
C VAL A 47 -20.05 -15.51 3.68
N GLN A 48 -21.05 -14.84 3.12
CA GLN A 48 -22.23 -15.46 2.55
C GLN A 48 -21.94 -15.98 1.13
N PRO A 49 -22.57 -17.10 0.72
CA PRO A 49 -22.43 -17.66 -0.63
C PRO A 49 -23.02 -16.75 -1.73
N ILE A 50 -23.95 -15.88 -1.35
CA ILE A 50 -24.53 -14.86 -2.23
C ILE A 50 -24.88 -13.65 -1.37
N TYR A 51 -24.58 -12.46 -1.89
CA TYR A 51 -25.00 -11.18 -1.34
C TYR A 51 -26.06 -10.60 -2.27
N THR A 52 -27.05 -9.91 -1.72
CA THR A 52 -28.17 -9.33 -2.44
C THR A 52 -28.35 -7.86 -2.09
N ARG A 53 -29.38 -7.21 -2.66
CA ARG A 53 -29.75 -5.84 -2.29
C ARG A 53 -30.06 -5.69 -0.79
N GLU A 54 -30.48 -6.75 -0.13
CA GLU A 54 -30.80 -6.74 1.30
C GLU A 54 -29.55 -6.53 2.17
N ASP A 55 -28.36 -6.85 1.63
CA ASP A 55 -27.07 -6.59 2.28
C ASP A 55 -26.56 -5.16 2.04
N TRP A 56 -27.28 -4.36 1.25
CA TRP A 56 -26.93 -2.95 1.01
C TRP A 56 -27.54 -2.03 2.09
N PRO A 57 -26.81 -0.99 2.56
CA PRO A 57 -27.36 -0.05 3.52
C PRO A 57 -28.63 0.66 3.03
N ALA A 58 -29.69 0.65 3.84
CA ALA A 58 -30.98 1.26 3.47
C ALA A 58 -30.89 2.78 3.27
N ASP A 59 -29.92 3.44 3.91
CA ASP A 59 -29.73 4.90 3.87
C ASP A 59 -28.96 5.40 2.63
N GLY A 60 -28.54 4.50 1.73
CA GLY A 60 -27.86 4.84 0.47
C GLY A 60 -26.47 4.24 0.34
N ASP A 61 -25.64 4.78 -0.57
CA ASP A 61 -24.25 4.36 -0.76
C ASP A 61 -23.33 5.06 0.26
N PRO A 62 -22.82 4.35 1.29
CA PRO A 62 -21.94 4.97 2.30
C PRO A 62 -20.56 5.31 1.75
N SER A 63 -20.17 4.79 0.58
CA SER A 63 -18.86 4.99 -0.03
C SER A 63 -18.73 6.35 -0.74
N GLY A 64 -19.85 7.03 -1.00
CA GLY A 64 -19.88 8.39 -1.55
C GLY A 64 -19.25 8.51 -2.94
N PHE A 65 -18.67 9.68 -3.24
CA PHE A 65 -17.97 9.95 -4.50
C PHE A 65 -16.45 9.97 -4.31
N PRO A 66 -15.66 9.61 -5.35
CA PRO A 66 -14.21 9.70 -5.28
C PRO A 66 -13.76 11.14 -5.02
N GLY A 67 -12.71 11.32 -4.21
CA GLY A 67 -12.16 12.63 -3.87
C GLY A 67 -12.98 13.46 -2.88
N ALA A 68 -14.02 12.88 -2.29
CA ALA A 68 -14.81 13.47 -1.21
C ALA A 68 -14.86 12.52 -0.01
N GLY A 69 -15.06 13.05 1.20
CA GLY A 69 -15.17 12.24 2.41
C GLY A 69 -16.30 11.21 2.31
N PRO A 70 -16.09 9.93 2.69
CA PRO A 70 -14.93 9.39 3.42
C PRO A 70 -13.85 8.74 2.53
N PHE A 71 -13.70 9.17 1.27
CA PHE A 71 -12.66 8.75 0.32
C PHE A 71 -12.62 7.24 0.01
N THR A 72 -13.70 6.51 0.32
CA THR A 72 -13.74 5.04 0.15
C THR A 72 -13.47 4.64 -1.29
N ARG A 73 -14.08 5.34 -2.26
CA ARG A 73 -13.89 5.06 -3.68
C ARG A 73 -12.49 5.44 -4.20
N ALA A 74 -11.99 6.62 -3.85
CA ALA A 74 -10.64 7.06 -4.20
C ALA A 74 -10.22 8.32 -3.43
N ARG A 75 -8.91 8.51 -3.31
CA ARG A 75 -8.28 9.70 -2.72
C ARG A 75 -8.59 11.00 -3.49
N THR A 76 -8.68 10.93 -4.82
CA THR A 76 -8.87 12.10 -5.70
C THR A 76 -10.12 11.94 -6.55
N ALA A 77 -10.72 13.06 -6.98
CA ALA A 77 -11.95 13.05 -7.78
C ALA A 77 -11.76 12.39 -9.16
N ALA A 78 -10.57 12.53 -9.75
CA ALA A 78 -10.22 11.90 -11.01
C ALA A 78 -9.73 10.44 -10.86
N GLY A 79 -9.51 9.98 -9.63
CA GLY A 79 -8.88 8.69 -9.34
C GLY A 79 -7.57 8.50 -10.13
N ALA A 80 -7.36 7.26 -10.58
CA ALA A 80 -6.22 6.88 -11.43
C ALA A 80 -6.51 6.98 -12.94
N VAL A 81 -7.61 7.62 -13.37
CA VAL A 81 -8.12 7.49 -14.75
C VAL A 81 -7.18 8.00 -15.84
N GLN A 82 -6.50 9.10 -15.56
CA GLN A 82 -5.64 9.74 -16.56
C GLN A 82 -4.26 9.09 -16.67
N GLN A 83 -3.66 8.72 -15.53
CA GLN A 83 -2.24 8.33 -15.48
C GLN A 83 -2.00 6.89 -15.00
N GLY A 84 -3.03 6.18 -14.54
CA GLY A 84 -2.84 4.94 -13.78
C GLY A 84 -2.35 5.21 -12.35
N TRP A 85 -1.91 4.14 -11.69
CA TRP A 85 -1.16 4.24 -10.43
C TRP A 85 0.34 4.43 -10.72
N ASP A 86 1.08 4.78 -9.69
CA ASP A 86 2.54 4.79 -9.73
C ASP A 86 3.08 3.34 -9.79
N ILE A 87 3.53 2.94 -10.98
CA ILE A 87 4.26 1.69 -11.21
C ILE A 87 5.63 1.83 -10.58
N ARG A 88 5.80 1.25 -9.39
CA ARG A 88 7.02 1.34 -8.60
C ARG A 88 7.82 0.04 -8.68
N GLN A 89 9.13 0.16 -8.85
CA GLN A 89 10.06 -0.97 -8.79
C GLN A 89 11.03 -0.81 -7.63
N GLU A 90 11.35 -1.93 -6.99
CA GLU A 90 12.30 -1.96 -5.89
C GLU A 90 13.73 -2.17 -6.40
N ALA A 91 14.65 -1.35 -5.90
CA ALA A 91 16.08 -1.55 -6.05
C ALA A 91 16.65 -2.16 -4.77
N VAL A 92 17.12 -3.42 -4.87
CA VAL A 92 17.66 -4.19 -3.74
C VAL A 92 19.07 -4.73 -3.95
N HIS A 93 19.66 -4.52 -5.13
CA HIS A 93 21.00 -5.03 -5.41
C HIS A 93 22.05 -4.33 -4.52
N PRO A 94 22.91 -5.07 -3.79
CA PRO A 94 23.76 -4.47 -2.76
C PRO A 94 24.78 -3.47 -3.30
N ASP A 95 25.33 -3.69 -4.49
CA ASP A 95 26.20 -2.72 -5.16
C ASP A 95 25.40 -1.52 -5.73
N PRO A 96 25.65 -0.27 -5.28
CA PRO A 96 24.97 0.92 -5.78
C PRO A 96 25.10 1.13 -7.29
N ALA A 97 26.23 0.80 -7.90
CA ALA A 97 26.40 0.98 -9.35
C ALA A 97 25.51 0.01 -10.15
N THR A 98 25.39 -1.22 -9.67
CA THR A 98 24.50 -2.22 -10.29
C THR A 98 23.04 -1.88 -10.04
N ALA A 99 22.68 -1.46 -8.81
CA ALA A 99 21.34 -0.97 -8.51
C ALA A 99 20.94 0.20 -9.43
N ASN A 100 21.85 1.15 -9.68
CA ASN A 100 21.62 2.25 -10.59
C ASN A 100 21.30 1.80 -12.03
N LYS A 101 22.05 0.84 -12.56
CA LYS A 101 21.79 0.28 -13.91
C LYS A 101 20.41 -0.37 -13.99
N MET A 102 19.98 -1.05 -12.93
CA MET A 102 18.65 -1.65 -12.84
C MET A 102 17.57 -0.55 -12.82
N ILE A 103 17.73 0.46 -11.95
CA ILE A 103 16.83 1.62 -11.86
C ILE A 103 16.67 2.30 -13.22
N LEU A 104 17.76 2.66 -13.90
CA LEU A 104 17.72 3.31 -15.20
C LEU A 104 17.05 2.43 -16.26
N THR A 105 17.30 1.11 -16.22
CA THR A 105 16.65 0.15 -17.12
C THR A 105 15.14 0.10 -16.89
N ASP A 106 14.70 0.12 -15.64
CA ASP A 106 13.29 0.01 -15.28
C ASP A 106 12.51 1.30 -15.58
N LEU A 107 13.10 2.47 -15.31
CA LEU A 107 12.55 3.77 -15.68
C LEU A 107 12.44 3.90 -17.21
N ALA A 108 13.47 3.51 -17.96
CA ALA A 108 13.44 3.51 -19.43
C ALA A 108 12.41 2.55 -20.04
N LYS A 109 11.90 1.60 -19.24
CA LYS A 109 10.92 0.58 -19.66
C LYS A 109 9.53 0.79 -19.06
N GLY A 110 9.24 1.98 -18.53
CA GLY A 110 7.87 2.39 -18.16
C GLY A 110 7.54 2.38 -16.67
N THR A 111 8.53 2.14 -15.79
CA THR A 111 8.37 2.38 -14.35
C THR A 111 8.28 3.89 -14.09
N THR A 112 7.41 4.32 -13.18
CA THR A 112 7.20 5.74 -12.88
C THR A 112 7.95 6.24 -11.65
N SER A 113 8.31 5.37 -10.71
CA SER A 113 9.07 5.73 -9.50
C SER A 113 10.02 4.63 -9.04
N VAL A 114 10.89 4.97 -8.08
CA VAL A 114 11.89 4.06 -7.52
C VAL A 114 11.62 3.85 -6.03
N LEU A 115 11.50 2.60 -5.59
CA LEU A 115 11.67 2.22 -4.19
C LEU A 115 13.13 1.84 -3.97
N LEU A 116 13.87 2.64 -3.22
CA LEU A 116 15.25 2.36 -2.84
C LEU A 116 15.27 1.82 -1.42
N ARG A 117 15.40 0.50 -1.29
CA ARG A 117 15.59 -0.17 0.01
C ARG A 117 17.07 -0.14 0.37
N LEU A 118 17.38 0.44 1.53
CA LEU A 118 18.72 0.40 2.09
C LEU A 118 18.98 -1.00 2.69
N ASP A 119 20.22 -1.45 2.62
CA ASP A 119 20.62 -2.72 3.21
C ASP A 119 20.37 -2.76 4.72
N LYS A 120 20.35 -3.97 5.30
CA LYS A 120 20.08 -4.14 6.74
C LYS A 120 21.06 -3.38 7.62
N ALA A 121 22.34 -3.30 7.24
CA ALA A 121 23.34 -2.54 8.00
C ALA A 121 22.97 -1.05 8.06
N ALA A 122 22.67 -0.43 6.92
CA ALA A 122 22.28 0.97 6.89
C ALA A 122 20.94 1.21 7.58
N ARG A 123 19.93 0.32 7.42
CA ARG A 123 18.65 0.44 8.14
C ARG A 123 18.80 0.35 9.67
N ALA A 124 19.80 -0.41 10.14
CA ALA A 124 20.14 -0.55 11.56
C ALA A 124 21.12 0.53 12.08
N GLY A 125 21.61 1.43 11.22
CA GLY A 125 22.61 2.43 11.62
C GLY A 125 24.00 1.88 11.90
N VAL A 126 24.31 0.69 11.38
CA VAL A 126 25.60 0.03 11.54
C VAL A 126 26.56 0.50 10.44
N ALA A 127 27.68 1.08 10.84
CA ALA A 127 28.70 1.52 9.89
C ALA A 127 29.32 0.32 9.16
N PRO A 128 29.67 0.42 7.86
CA PRO A 128 30.26 -0.69 7.11
C PRO A 128 31.57 -1.25 7.70
N SER A 129 32.29 -0.44 8.48
CA SER A 129 33.53 -0.84 9.15
C SER A 129 33.32 -1.51 10.51
N ALA A 130 32.08 -1.55 11.02
CA ALA A 130 31.76 -2.15 12.31
C ALA A 130 31.80 -3.68 12.22
N ALA A 131 32.13 -4.35 13.33
CA ALA A 131 32.18 -5.81 13.36
C ALA A 131 30.80 -6.43 13.12
N GLU A 132 29.74 -5.77 13.62
CA GLU A 132 28.34 -6.17 13.44
C GLU A 132 27.88 -6.09 11.97
N ALA A 133 28.60 -5.37 11.10
CA ALA A 133 28.24 -5.23 9.69
C ALA A 133 28.43 -6.53 8.89
N ALA A 134 29.23 -7.49 9.39
CA ALA A 134 29.59 -8.70 8.65
C ALA A 134 28.39 -9.51 8.15
N ASP A 135 27.30 -9.56 8.93
CA ASP A 135 26.08 -10.32 8.63
C ASP A 135 24.94 -9.45 8.09
N LEU A 136 25.14 -8.12 8.02
CA LEU A 136 24.09 -7.15 7.68
C LEU A 136 24.38 -6.38 6.38
N ALA A 137 25.66 -6.19 6.05
CA ALA A 137 26.08 -5.39 4.91
C ALA A 137 25.71 -6.08 3.59
N GLY A 138 25.01 -5.35 2.71
CA GLY A 138 24.54 -5.83 1.42
C GLY A 138 23.45 -6.92 1.50
N VAL A 139 22.85 -7.10 2.68
CA VAL A 139 21.72 -8.01 2.86
C VAL A 139 20.43 -7.23 2.68
N ASP A 140 19.57 -7.70 1.78
CA ASP A 140 18.20 -7.19 1.59
C ASP A 140 18.16 -5.67 1.40
N GLY A 141 18.94 -5.17 0.43
CA GLY A 141 18.96 -3.76 0.07
C GLY A 141 20.28 -3.28 -0.51
N VAL A 142 20.28 -2.04 -0.97
CA VAL A 142 21.43 -1.32 -1.54
C VAL A 142 22.31 -0.78 -0.42
N MET A 143 23.62 -0.99 -0.50
CA MET A 143 24.58 -0.48 0.49
C MET A 143 24.75 1.03 0.35
N ILE A 144 24.13 1.81 1.24
CA ILE A 144 24.24 3.27 1.27
C ILE A 144 24.87 3.70 2.59
N ALA A 145 26.20 3.88 2.62
CA ALA A 145 26.91 4.32 3.82
C ALA A 145 27.03 5.84 3.92
N GLY A 146 26.84 6.55 2.80
CA GLY A 146 26.91 8.01 2.76
C GLY A 146 26.51 8.58 1.41
N LEU A 147 26.75 9.90 1.25
CA LEU A 147 26.28 10.67 0.10
C LEU A 147 26.82 10.10 -1.24
N ALA A 148 28.08 9.70 -1.29
CA ALA A 148 28.69 9.19 -2.52
C ALA A 148 28.03 7.89 -3.02
N ASP A 149 27.52 7.05 -2.12
CA ASP A 149 26.84 5.81 -2.48
C ASP A 149 25.43 6.08 -2.97
N LEU A 150 24.71 7.01 -2.32
CA LEU A 150 23.40 7.46 -2.79
C LEU A 150 23.50 8.15 -4.16
N GLU A 151 24.51 8.99 -4.36
CA GLU A 151 24.81 9.60 -5.66
C GLU A 151 25.08 8.56 -6.73
N ARG A 152 25.77 7.46 -6.39
CA ARG A 152 26.05 6.36 -7.30
C ARG A 152 24.79 5.56 -7.61
N ALA A 153 23.96 5.25 -6.62
CA ALA A 153 22.68 4.53 -6.80
C ALA A 153 21.68 5.30 -7.67
N LEU A 154 21.67 6.63 -7.56
CA LEU A 154 20.73 7.51 -8.26
C LEU A 154 21.39 8.34 -9.36
N ALA A 155 22.57 7.95 -9.83
CA ALA A 155 23.26 8.63 -10.93
C ALA A 155 22.35 8.68 -12.16
N GLU A 156 22.27 9.86 -12.80
CA GLU A 156 21.46 10.09 -14.02
C GLU A 156 19.94 9.89 -13.86
N VAL A 157 19.45 9.62 -12.64
CA VAL A 157 18.02 9.60 -12.34
C VAL A 157 17.51 11.04 -12.13
N ASP A 158 16.55 11.46 -12.95
CA ASP A 158 15.86 12.74 -12.79
C ASP A 158 14.72 12.62 -11.78
N LEU A 159 15.00 13.10 -10.56
CA LEU A 159 14.08 13.05 -9.41
C LEU A 159 12.96 14.08 -9.46
N SER A 160 12.94 14.98 -10.46
CA SER A 160 11.80 15.87 -10.70
C SER A 160 10.65 15.18 -11.44
N ILE A 161 10.95 14.07 -12.12
CA ILE A 161 9.99 13.27 -12.88
C ILE A 161 9.80 11.84 -12.34
N ALA A 162 10.82 11.28 -11.69
CA ALA A 162 10.77 9.96 -11.07
C ALA A 162 10.79 10.10 -9.54
N PRO A 163 9.64 10.00 -8.86
CA PRO A 163 9.59 10.05 -7.40
C PRO A 163 10.46 8.97 -6.76
N LEU A 164 10.96 9.27 -5.57
CA LEU A 164 11.78 8.35 -4.78
C LEU A 164 11.04 7.94 -3.51
N ASP A 165 10.89 6.65 -3.29
CA ASP A 165 10.48 6.06 -2.02
C ASP A 165 11.70 5.45 -1.34
N LEU A 166 12.02 5.90 -0.12
CA LEU A 166 13.15 5.43 0.66
C LEU A 166 12.67 4.45 1.74
N GLU A 167 13.26 3.26 1.77
CA GLU A 167 13.10 2.33 2.88
C GLU A 167 14.40 2.26 3.67
N ALA A 168 14.52 3.14 4.67
CA ALA A 168 15.74 3.35 5.46
C ALA A 168 15.61 2.92 6.93
N GLY A 169 14.50 2.29 7.32
CA GLY A 169 14.27 1.82 8.69
C GLY A 169 14.42 2.95 9.72
N GLU A 170 15.10 2.68 10.83
CA GLU A 170 15.37 3.69 11.87
C GLU A 170 16.22 4.87 11.33
N GLN A 171 16.98 4.66 10.25
CA GLN A 171 17.85 5.67 9.65
C GLN A 171 17.17 6.53 8.58
N ALA A 172 15.84 6.63 8.59
CA ALA A 172 15.08 7.52 7.70
C ALA A 172 15.54 8.99 7.73
N LEU A 173 15.85 9.53 8.92
CA LEU A 173 16.32 10.92 9.04
C LEU A 173 17.70 11.13 8.39
N PRO A 174 18.75 10.33 8.70
CA PRO A 174 20.01 10.41 7.97
C PRO A 174 19.87 10.18 6.46
N ALA A 175 19.08 9.19 6.03
CA ALA A 175 18.85 8.92 4.61
C ALA A 175 18.19 10.11 3.89
N ALA A 176 17.19 10.73 4.53
CA ALA A 176 16.57 11.97 4.04
C ALA A 176 17.58 13.12 3.94
N ALA A 177 18.47 13.27 4.92
CA ALA A 177 19.53 14.28 4.88
C ALA A 177 20.49 14.05 3.71
N LEU A 178 20.87 12.80 3.42
CA LEU A 178 21.67 12.45 2.24
C LEU A 178 20.91 12.78 0.94
N TYR A 179 19.62 12.48 0.87
CA TYR A 179 18.77 12.80 -0.28
C TYR A 179 18.72 14.31 -0.54
N PHE A 180 18.43 15.14 0.48
CA PHE A 180 18.39 16.59 0.30
C PHE A 180 19.78 17.18 0.00
N ALA A 181 20.85 16.65 0.59
CA ALA A 181 22.22 17.06 0.26
C ALA A 181 22.57 16.75 -1.21
N MET A 182 22.14 15.59 -1.70
CA MET A 182 22.30 15.21 -3.10
C MET A 182 21.53 16.16 -4.03
N LEU A 183 20.26 16.47 -3.73
CA LEU A 183 19.47 17.42 -4.51
C LEU A 183 20.13 18.81 -4.57
N ALA A 184 20.57 19.32 -3.42
CA ALA A 184 21.27 20.60 -3.32
C ALA A 184 22.55 20.60 -4.17
N LYS A 185 23.35 19.52 -4.12
CA LYS A 185 24.56 19.36 -4.93
C LYS A 185 24.28 19.27 -6.43
N ARG A 186 23.13 18.69 -6.81
CA ARG A 186 22.64 18.65 -8.21
C ARG A 186 22.02 19.97 -8.67
N GLY A 187 21.83 20.95 -7.78
CA GLY A 187 21.11 22.18 -8.08
C GLY A 187 19.62 21.99 -8.34
N VAL A 188 19.03 20.92 -7.81
CA VAL A 188 17.60 20.61 -7.95
C VAL A 188 16.87 21.08 -6.69
N ALA A 189 15.82 21.90 -6.87
CA ALA A 189 15.01 22.36 -5.76
C ALA A 189 14.19 21.18 -5.18
N ALA A 190 14.25 21.01 -3.86
CA ALA A 190 13.51 19.94 -3.18
C ALA A 190 11.98 20.03 -3.41
N SER A 191 11.45 21.24 -3.59
CA SER A 191 10.04 21.48 -3.93
C SER A 191 9.63 21.04 -5.34
N ALA A 192 10.59 20.76 -6.22
CA ALA A 192 10.35 20.23 -7.57
C ALA A 192 10.34 18.69 -7.60
N CYS A 193 10.66 18.03 -6.49
CA CYS A 193 10.70 16.58 -6.37
C CYS A 193 9.55 16.08 -5.51
N GLN A 194 9.19 14.82 -5.70
CA GLN A 194 8.31 14.07 -4.80
C GLN A 194 9.10 12.92 -4.20
N ALA A 195 9.02 12.76 -2.89
CA ALA A 195 9.64 11.67 -2.18
C ALA A 195 8.79 11.18 -1.02
N MET A 196 8.88 9.88 -0.76
CA MET A 196 8.46 9.25 0.49
C MET A 196 9.74 8.89 1.25
N LEU A 197 9.96 9.51 2.41
CA LEU A 197 11.22 9.36 3.14
C LEU A 197 11.21 8.19 4.14
N GLY A 198 10.05 7.57 4.36
CA GLY A 198 9.93 6.28 5.03
C GLY A 198 10.21 6.29 6.54
N ALA A 199 10.07 7.43 7.23
CA ALA A 199 10.22 7.44 8.68
C ALA A 199 9.07 6.68 9.35
N ASP A 200 9.40 5.60 10.05
CA ASP A 200 8.44 4.72 10.75
C ASP A 200 9.09 4.10 12.00
N PRO A 201 9.30 4.85 13.09
CA PRO A 201 9.97 4.32 14.29
C PRO A 201 9.21 3.16 14.96
N ILE A 202 7.88 3.16 14.94
CA ILE A 202 7.06 2.07 15.51
C ILE A 202 7.14 0.82 14.61
N GLY A 203 7.01 0.96 13.29
CA GLY A 203 7.19 -0.16 12.36
C GLY A 203 8.62 -0.71 12.40
N ALA A 204 9.63 0.16 12.51
CA ALA A 204 11.02 -0.24 12.70
C ALA A 204 11.20 -1.07 13.99
N LEU A 205 10.65 -0.59 15.12
CA LEU A 205 10.68 -1.34 16.38
C LEU A 205 9.99 -2.71 16.26
N ALA A 206 8.85 -2.78 15.58
CA ALA A 206 8.12 -4.02 15.38
C ALA A 206 8.90 -5.02 14.52
N GLY A 207 9.57 -4.55 13.46
CA GLY A 207 10.33 -5.40 12.55
C GLY A 207 11.70 -5.85 13.08
N SER A 208 12.42 -4.98 13.80
CA SER A 208 13.78 -5.27 14.29
C SER A 208 13.79 -5.77 15.75
N GLY A 209 12.72 -5.55 16.51
CA GLY A 209 12.65 -5.80 17.94
C GLY A 209 13.41 -4.80 18.81
N SER A 210 14.02 -3.75 18.23
CA SER A 210 14.78 -2.73 18.98
C SER A 210 14.96 -1.42 18.22
N LEU A 211 15.18 -0.33 18.96
CA LEU A 211 15.60 0.97 18.41
C LEU A 211 16.93 1.38 19.04
N ALA A 212 17.75 2.14 18.31
CA ALA A 212 18.97 2.75 18.81
C ALA A 212 18.70 3.85 19.85
N THR A 213 17.49 4.43 19.86
CA THR A 213 17.02 5.39 20.88
C THR A 213 15.68 4.97 21.46
N ASP A 214 15.26 5.59 22.56
CA ASP A 214 13.90 5.40 23.06
C ASP A 214 12.84 5.87 22.06
N VAL A 215 11.62 5.32 22.18
CA VAL A 215 10.51 5.57 21.26
C VAL A 215 10.15 7.06 21.20
N ASP A 216 10.16 7.76 22.33
CA ASP A 216 9.82 9.19 22.38
C ASP A 216 10.83 10.03 21.60
N THR A 217 12.12 9.73 21.72
CA THR A 217 13.20 10.36 20.96
C THR A 217 13.08 10.05 19.47
N ALA A 218 12.75 8.81 19.10
CA ALA A 218 12.56 8.41 17.72
C ALA A 218 11.36 9.12 17.07
N LEU A 219 10.23 9.20 17.78
CA LEU A 219 9.04 9.96 17.37
C LEU A 219 9.33 11.45 17.21
N LYS A 220 10.12 12.03 18.11
CA LYS A 220 10.55 13.44 17.99
C LYS A 220 11.39 13.68 16.74
N ARG A 221 12.36 12.80 16.45
CA ARG A 221 13.17 12.87 15.23
C ARG A 221 12.34 12.76 13.96
N MET A 222 11.38 11.83 13.95
CA MET A 222 10.40 11.71 12.85
C MET A 222 9.61 13.02 12.68
N ALA A 223 9.17 13.63 13.77
CA ALA A 223 8.43 14.89 13.72
C ALA A 223 9.26 16.08 13.25
N ASP A 224 10.53 16.17 13.67
CA ASP A 224 11.47 17.19 13.18
C ASP A 224 11.69 17.06 11.66
N LEU A 225 11.82 15.82 11.15
CA LEU A 225 11.90 15.57 9.71
C LEU A 225 10.61 16.01 8.99
N ALA A 226 9.44 15.65 9.52
CA ALA A 226 8.15 16.04 8.93
C ALA A 226 7.95 17.56 8.90
N ALA A 227 8.35 18.27 9.96
CA ALA A 227 8.32 19.74 9.99
C ALA A 227 9.20 20.34 8.89
N TYR A 228 10.42 19.81 8.72
CA TYR A 228 11.34 20.25 7.67
C TYR A 228 10.81 19.97 6.26
N VAL A 229 10.22 18.78 6.04
CA VAL A 229 9.68 18.39 4.73
C VAL A 229 8.46 19.23 4.37
N ALA A 230 7.56 19.47 5.32
CA ALA A 230 6.37 20.30 5.10
C ALA A 230 6.71 21.70 4.60
N THR A 231 7.85 22.27 5.00
CA THR A 231 8.29 23.59 4.53
C THR A 231 9.16 23.55 3.28
N THR A 232 10.02 22.53 3.14
CA THR A 232 11.09 22.51 2.13
C THR A 232 10.70 21.75 0.86
N ALA A 233 9.90 20.70 1.01
CA ALA A 233 9.48 19.80 -0.05
C ALA A 233 7.99 19.43 0.12
N PRO A 234 7.06 20.38 -0.09
CA PRO A 234 5.64 20.19 0.21
C PRO A 234 4.95 19.10 -0.64
N GLY A 235 5.55 18.67 -1.75
CA GLY A 235 5.08 17.52 -2.53
C GLY A 235 5.51 16.15 -1.95
N SER A 236 6.38 16.15 -0.94
CA SER A 236 6.97 14.97 -0.32
C SER A 236 6.36 14.68 1.05
N ARG A 237 6.52 13.42 1.49
CA ARG A 237 6.05 12.91 2.77
C ARG A 237 7.21 12.37 3.58
N ALA A 238 7.32 12.80 4.82
CA ALA A 238 8.34 12.32 5.72
C ALA A 238 8.05 10.93 6.28
N VAL A 239 6.77 10.63 6.53
CA VAL A 239 6.32 9.47 7.33
C VAL A 239 5.60 8.48 6.42
N THR A 240 5.95 7.20 6.55
CA THR A 240 5.22 6.09 5.93
C THR A 240 4.86 5.10 7.01
N VAL A 241 3.59 4.96 7.36
CA VAL A 241 3.12 3.86 8.21
C VAL A 241 3.21 2.58 7.39
N ASP A 242 4.16 1.71 7.68
CA ASP A 242 4.39 0.46 6.96
C ASP A 242 4.05 -0.74 7.85
N THR A 243 3.06 -1.53 7.41
CA THR A 243 2.59 -2.68 8.19
C THR A 243 3.24 -4.00 7.80
N ALA A 244 4.21 -4.01 6.88
CA ALA A 244 4.83 -5.23 6.37
C ALA A 244 5.36 -6.17 7.47
N ALA A 245 5.89 -5.62 8.58
CA ALA A 245 6.39 -6.40 9.71
C ALA A 245 5.28 -7.23 10.38
N TYR A 246 4.08 -6.66 10.56
CA TYR A 246 2.94 -7.30 11.20
C TYR A 246 2.31 -8.33 10.28
N HIS A 247 2.05 -7.94 9.03
CA HIS A 247 1.50 -8.83 8.01
C HIS A 247 2.39 -10.08 7.79
N THR A 248 3.71 -9.89 7.73
CA THR A 248 4.69 -11.00 7.60
C THR A 248 4.75 -11.87 8.85
N ALA A 249 4.51 -11.28 10.04
CA ALA A 249 4.41 -12.03 11.29
C ALA A 249 3.08 -12.81 11.44
N GLY A 250 2.14 -12.64 10.51
CA GLY A 250 0.88 -13.40 10.46
C GLY A 250 -0.36 -12.61 10.88
N ALA A 251 -0.29 -11.28 10.97
CA ALA A 251 -1.47 -10.46 11.19
C ALA A 251 -2.54 -10.72 10.13
N SER A 252 -3.80 -10.82 10.57
CA SER A 252 -4.97 -10.86 9.68
C SER A 252 -5.23 -9.49 9.04
N GLU A 253 -6.18 -9.41 8.10
CA GLU A 253 -6.44 -8.16 7.38
C GLU A 253 -7.04 -7.07 8.30
N ALA A 254 -7.85 -7.45 9.30
CA ALA A 254 -8.36 -6.49 10.29
C ALA A 254 -7.27 -6.07 11.30
N GLU A 255 -6.42 -6.99 11.76
CA GLU A 255 -5.29 -6.66 12.64
C GLU A 255 -4.30 -5.71 11.94
N ASP A 256 -4.00 -5.96 10.66
CA ASP A 256 -3.13 -5.10 9.85
C ASP A 256 -3.70 -3.68 9.70
N LEU A 257 -5.02 -3.56 9.48
CA LEU A 257 -5.72 -2.27 9.47
C LEU A 257 -5.68 -1.59 10.85
N ALA A 258 -5.94 -2.32 11.92
CA ALA A 258 -5.95 -1.78 13.29
C ALA A 258 -4.58 -1.20 13.66
N VAL A 259 -3.51 -1.96 13.40
CA VAL A 259 -2.13 -1.52 13.62
C VAL A 259 -1.79 -0.30 12.77
N ALA A 260 -2.19 -0.27 11.49
CA ALA A 260 -1.98 0.89 10.63
C ALA A 260 -2.65 2.14 11.22
N MET A 261 -3.90 2.03 11.64
CA MET A 261 -4.66 3.16 12.17
C MET A 261 -4.12 3.62 13.52
N ALA A 262 -3.79 2.70 14.42
CA ALA A 262 -3.18 3.01 15.71
C ALA A 262 -1.82 3.72 15.56
N THR A 263 -0.97 3.22 14.66
CA THR A 263 0.32 3.83 14.33
C THR A 263 0.13 5.21 13.70
N GLY A 264 -0.80 5.35 12.76
CA GLY A 264 -1.17 6.63 12.14
C GLY A 264 -1.64 7.66 13.18
N VAL A 265 -2.44 7.27 14.17
CA VAL A 265 -2.87 8.14 15.29
C VAL A 265 -1.68 8.54 16.16
N ALA A 266 -0.78 7.60 16.48
CA ALA A 266 0.42 7.90 17.26
C ALA A 266 1.30 8.94 16.55
N TYR A 267 1.47 8.80 15.24
CA TYR A 267 2.22 9.76 14.43
C TYR A 267 1.52 11.09 14.30
N LEU A 268 0.20 11.12 14.06
CA LEU A 268 -0.57 12.36 14.02
C LEU A 268 -0.42 13.15 15.33
N LYS A 269 -0.45 12.47 16.49
CA LYS A 269 -0.19 13.08 17.81
C LYS A 269 1.24 13.62 17.93
N ALA A 270 2.25 12.85 17.53
CA ALA A 270 3.64 13.28 17.59
C ALA A 270 3.91 14.52 16.70
N LEU A 271 3.38 14.52 15.47
CA LEU A 271 3.52 15.62 14.52
C LEU A 271 2.84 16.89 15.00
N THR A 272 1.62 16.78 15.54
CA THR A 272 0.88 17.94 16.08
C THR A 272 1.52 18.47 17.37
N ALA A 273 2.05 17.60 18.24
CA ALA A 273 2.82 18.00 19.41
C ALA A 273 4.12 18.75 19.05
N ALA A 274 4.70 18.46 17.89
CA ALA A 274 5.84 19.20 17.33
C ALA A 274 5.45 20.54 16.66
N GLY A 275 4.16 20.89 16.64
CA GLY A 275 3.68 22.20 16.19
C GLY A 275 3.11 22.23 14.77
N LEU A 276 2.99 21.10 14.08
CA LEU A 276 2.26 21.05 12.80
C LEU A 276 0.75 21.21 13.06
N SER A 277 0.06 21.90 12.14
CA SER A 277 -1.40 21.81 12.07
C SER A 277 -1.83 20.37 11.74
N VAL A 278 -3.06 20.01 12.08
CA VAL A 278 -3.61 18.67 11.77
C VAL A 278 -3.55 18.38 10.26
N ASP A 279 -3.87 19.37 9.43
CA ASP A 279 -3.80 19.25 7.97
C ASP A 279 -2.37 18.99 7.48
N ALA A 280 -1.40 19.76 7.99
CA ALA A 280 0.00 19.57 7.64
C ALA A 280 0.53 18.22 8.12
N ALA A 281 0.15 17.80 9.32
CA ALA A 281 0.54 16.52 9.88
C ALA A 281 -0.04 15.34 9.09
N ALA A 282 -1.35 15.36 8.79
CA ALA A 282 -1.99 14.35 7.96
C ALA A 282 -1.39 14.29 6.54
N GLY A 283 -1.07 15.46 5.96
CA GLY A 283 -0.40 15.56 4.66
C GLY A 283 1.02 14.97 4.62
N GLN A 284 1.69 14.81 5.76
CA GLN A 284 3.02 14.21 5.86
C GLN A 284 3.01 12.68 6.03
N ILE A 285 1.83 12.09 6.27
CA ILE A 285 1.67 10.64 6.51
C ILE A 285 1.21 9.96 5.22
N ALA A 286 1.98 8.96 4.79
CA ALA A 286 1.58 7.94 3.83
C ALA A 286 1.35 6.61 4.53
N PHE A 287 0.64 5.70 3.88
CA PHE A 287 0.47 4.32 4.34
C PHE A 287 1.03 3.35 3.30
N ARG A 288 1.67 2.28 3.77
CA ARG A 288 2.12 1.16 2.95
C ARG A 288 1.54 -0.13 3.51
N PHE A 289 0.78 -0.84 2.70
CA PHE A 289 0.21 -2.14 3.06
C PHE A 289 0.83 -3.27 2.27
N SER A 290 0.94 -4.43 2.91
CA SER A 290 1.12 -5.70 2.19
C SER A 290 -0.22 -6.21 1.67
N VAL A 291 -0.19 -6.74 0.44
CA VAL A 291 -1.38 -7.30 -0.24
C VAL A 291 -1.05 -8.68 -0.81
N ASP A 292 -1.98 -9.61 -0.76
CA ASP A 292 -1.74 -11.00 -1.18
C ASP A 292 -2.89 -11.55 -2.05
N CYS A 293 -3.01 -12.88 -2.10
CA CYS A 293 -3.98 -13.56 -2.95
C CYS A 293 -5.41 -13.58 -2.39
N ASP A 294 -5.65 -13.04 -1.19
CA ASP A 294 -7.00 -12.86 -0.63
C ASP A 294 -7.67 -11.67 -1.33
N PHE A 295 -8.04 -11.91 -2.60
CA PHE A 295 -8.36 -10.89 -3.60
C PHE A 295 -9.44 -9.90 -3.15
N PHE A 296 -10.57 -10.39 -2.65
CA PHE A 296 -11.68 -9.53 -2.23
C PHE A 296 -11.38 -8.82 -0.91
N GLU A 297 -10.70 -9.50 0.02
CA GLU A 297 -10.29 -8.91 1.30
C GLU A 297 -9.26 -7.80 1.08
N THR A 298 -8.32 -7.97 0.14
CA THR A 298 -7.38 -6.92 -0.26
C THR A 298 -8.12 -5.68 -0.80
N ILE A 299 -9.11 -5.85 -1.69
CA ILE A 299 -9.90 -4.73 -2.22
C ILE A 299 -10.64 -4.02 -1.07
N ALA A 300 -11.33 -4.79 -0.24
CA ALA A 300 -12.11 -4.27 0.88
C ALA A 300 -11.22 -3.58 1.93
N LYS A 301 -10.03 -4.13 2.23
CA LYS A 301 -9.02 -3.57 3.13
C LYS A 301 -8.57 -2.18 2.70
N LEU A 302 -8.19 -2.00 1.44
CA LEU A 302 -7.73 -0.68 0.96
C LEU A 302 -8.86 0.36 0.99
N ARG A 303 -10.10 -0.05 0.71
CA ARG A 303 -11.29 0.80 0.83
C ARG A 303 -11.59 1.17 2.29
N ALA A 304 -11.51 0.19 3.20
CA ALA A 304 -11.71 0.35 4.63
C ALA A 304 -10.66 1.28 5.24
N ALA A 305 -9.38 1.09 4.89
CA ALA A 305 -8.27 1.93 5.36
C ALA A 305 -8.53 3.42 5.11
N ARG A 306 -8.91 3.79 3.87
CA ARG A 306 -9.23 5.19 3.53
C ARG A 306 -10.38 5.74 4.36
N ARG A 307 -11.44 4.94 4.53
CA ARG A 307 -12.61 5.33 5.32
C ARG A 307 -12.27 5.53 6.79
N MET A 308 -11.52 4.60 7.39
CA MET A 308 -11.09 4.67 8.78
C MET A 308 -10.19 5.90 9.00
N TRP A 309 -9.20 6.11 8.13
CA TRP A 309 -8.30 7.26 8.23
C TRP A 309 -9.02 8.59 8.07
N SER A 310 -9.96 8.69 7.12
CA SER A 310 -10.79 9.89 6.96
C SER A 310 -11.60 10.19 8.22
N ARG A 311 -12.18 9.17 8.87
CA ARG A 311 -12.88 9.34 10.15
C ARG A 311 -11.94 9.79 11.27
N ILE A 312 -10.76 9.17 11.40
CA ILE A 312 -9.75 9.51 12.41
C ILE A 312 -9.29 10.97 12.27
N THR A 313 -8.93 11.36 11.05
CA THR A 313 -8.44 12.72 10.76
C THR A 313 -9.55 13.76 10.89
N ALA A 314 -10.77 13.47 10.45
CA ALA A 314 -11.94 14.33 10.67
C ALA A 314 -12.19 14.56 12.17
N ALA A 315 -12.19 13.49 12.98
CA ALA A 315 -12.35 13.57 14.43
C ALA A 315 -11.20 14.33 15.11
N SER A 316 -10.02 14.34 14.49
CA SER A 316 -8.86 15.11 14.93
C SER A 316 -8.90 16.58 14.50
N GLY A 317 -9.90 16.99 13.71
CA GLY A 317 -10.08 18.37 13.25
C GLY A 317 -9.44 18.71 11.90
N ALA A 318 -9.08 17.71 11.09
CA ALA A 318 -8.55 17.92 9.74
C ALA A 318 -9.62 18.46 8.79
N SER A 319 -9.24 19.38 7.90
CA SER A 319 -10.10 19.75 6.77
C SER A 319 -10.35 18.56 5.84
N GLU A 320 -11.49 18.55 5.14
CA GLU A 320 -11.86 17.42 4.27
C GLU A 320 -10.76 17.01 3.28
N PRO A 321 -10.07 17.93 2.56
CA PRO A 321 -8.98 17.54 1.67
C PRO A 321 -7.79 16.85 2.37
N ALA A 322 -7.51 17.21 3.63
CA ALA A 322 -6.40 16.64 4.40
C ALA A 322 -6.71 15.23 4.94
N GLN A 323 -7.97 14.80 4.90
CA GLN A 323 -8.40 13.45 5.30
C GLN A 323 -8.05 12.37 4.26
N ALA A 324 -7.66 12.78 3.05
CA ALA A 324 -7.41 11.88 1.93
C ALA A 324 -6.10 11.08 2.13
N MET A 325 -6.22 9.77 2.39
CA MET A 325 -5.10 8.85 2.57
C MET A 325 -4.34 8.60 1.27
N TRP A 326 -3.02 8.81 1.27
CA TRP A 326 -2.12 8.35 0.21
C TRP A 326 -1.63 6.93 0.54
N THR A 327 -1.80 5.99 -0.40
CA THR A 327 -1.62 4.55 -0.17
C THR A 327 -0.64 3.93 -1.16
N ALA A 328 0.51 3.45 -0.69
CA ALA A 328 1.34 2.49 -1.41
C ALA A 328 0.96 1.06 -1.02
N VAL A 329 1.23 0.12 -1.92
CA VAL A 329 1.16 -1.30 -1.60
C VAL A 329 2.36 -2.06 -2.15
N ARG A 330 2.70 -3.14 -1.46
CA ARG A 330 3.69 -4.12 -1.89
C ARG A 330 3.03 -5.50 -1.89
N THR A 331 3.18 -6.28 -2.94
CA THR A 331 2.70 -7.67 -2.93
C THR A 331 3.46 -8.45 -1.86
N ALA A 332 2.79 -9.24 -1.05
CA ALA A 332 3.35 -9.76 0.18
C ALA A 332 4.41 -10.84 -0.01
N ASP A 333 5.48 -10.76 0.78
CA ASP A 333 6.53 -11.78 0.85
C ASP A 333 5.98 -13.13 1.37
N ARG A 334 5.02 -13.09 2.30
CA ARG A 334 4.48 -14.29 2.98
C ARG A 334 3.83 -15.30 2.03
N MET A 335 3.32 -14.84 0.88
CA MET A 335 2.69 -15.72 -0.12
C MET A 335 3.70 -16.34 -1.10
N MET A 336 4.99 -15.98 -1.03
CA MET A 336 6.00 -16.45 -1.97
C MET A 336 6.54 -17.84 -1.63
N SER A 337 6.64 -18.68 -2.66
CA SER A 337 7.17 -20.05 -2.55
C SER A 337 8.55 -20.18 -3.18
N ARG A 338 9.45 -20.89 -2.50
CA ARG A 338 10.73 -21.35 -3.06
C ARG A 338 10.57 -22.56 -3.99
N VAL A 339 9.49 -23.32 -3.80
CA VAL A 339 9.15 -24.50 -4.61
C VAL A 339 8.24 -24.03 -5.75
N ASP A 340 8.62 -24.37 -6.99
CA ASP A 340 7.94 -23.92 -8.21
C ASP A 340 7.71 -22.39 -8.23
N PRO A 341 8.80 -21.60 -8.26
CA PRO A 341 8.75 -20.14 -8.12
C PRO A 341 7.95 -19.45 -9.24
N TRP A 342 7.71 -20.10 -10.39
CA TRP A 342 6.87 -19.54 -11.46
C TRP A 342 5.41 -19.34 -11.03
N VAL A 343 4.92 -20.13 -10.06
CA VAL A 343 3.57 -19.93 -9.48
C VAL A 343 3.48 -18.58 -8.77
N ASN A 344 4.61 -18.02 -8.30
CA ASN A 344 4.62 -16.69 -7.70
C ASN A 344 4.19 -15.60 -8.71
N ILE A 345 4.40 -15.79 -10.02
CA ILE A 345 3.89 -14.87 -11.05
C ILE A 345 2.36 -14.78 -10.98
N LEU A 346 1.68 -15.92 -10.79
CA LEU A 346 0.22 -15.96 -10.68
C LEU A 346 -0.25 -15.26 -9.39
N ARG A 347 0.44 -15.53 -8.27
CA ARG A 347 0.13 -14.92 -6.98
C ARG A 347 0.27 -13.40 -7.01
N THR A 348 1.41 -12.90 -7.49
CA THR A 348 1.66 -11.46 -7.56
C THR A 348 0.78 -10.77 -8.59
N SER A 349 0.35 -11.47 -9.65
CA SER A 349 -0.65 -10.94 -10.59
C SER A 349 -2.02 -10.73 -9.94
N VAL A 350 -2.49 -11.69 -9.14
CA VAL A 350 -3.77 -11.58 -8.40
C VAL A 350 -3.69 -10.46 -7.37
N ALA A 351 -2.61 -10.38 -6.60
CA ALA A 351 -2.41 -9.34 -5.59
C ALA A 351 -2.33 -7.94 -6.22
N ALA A 352 -1.60 -7.77 -7.34
CA ALA A 352 -1.52 -6.51 -8.06
C ALA A 352 -2.87 -6.08 -8.66
N PHE A 353 -3.66 -7.03 -9.15
CA PHE A 353 -5.01 -6.76 -9.65
C PHE A 353 -5.93 -6.27 -8.51
N ALA A 354 -5.90 -6.94 -7.36
CA ALA A 354 -6.66 -6.55 -6.18
C ALA A 354 -6.24 -5.16 -5.68
N ALA A 355 -4.95 -4.87 -5.64
CA ALA A 355 -4.40 -3.55 -5.31
C ALA A 355 -4.88 -2.43 -6.23
N ALA A 356 -4.86 -2.68 -7.55
CA ALA A 356 -5.35 -1.74 -8.55
C ALA A 356 -6.86 -1.46 -8.37
N LEU A 357 -7.66 -2.52 -8.16
CA LEU A 357 -9.10 -2.38 -7.88
C LEU A 357 -9.40 -1.69 -6.56
N GLY A 358 -8.60 -1.96 -5.54
CA GLY A 358 -8.67 -1.29 -4.25
C GLY A 358 -8.20 0.17 -4.29
N GLY A 359 -7.68 0.66 -5.43
CA GLY A 359 -7.35 2.07 -5.64
C GLY A 359 -6.06 2.52 -4.96
N ALA A 360 -5.02 1.69 -4.93
CA ALA A 360 -3.69 2.09 -4.48
C ALA A 360 -3.11 3.23 -5.32
N ASP A 361 -2.41 4.19 -4.69
CA ASP A 361 -1.71 5.27 -5.38
C ASP A 361 -0.40 4.79 -6.01
N ALA A 362 0.28 3.83 -5.37
CA ALA A 362 1.51 3.20 -5.87
C ALA A 362 1.51 1.69 -5.64
N ILE A 363 2.01 0.92 -6.60
CA ILE A 363 2.07 -0.54 -6.52
C ILE A 363 3.50 -1.02 -6.79
N THR A 364 4.05 -1.78 -5.85
CA THR A 364 5.29 -2.55 -6.01
C THR A 364 4.94 -4.03 -6.09
N VAL A 365 5.39 -4.68 -7.17
CA VAL A 365 5.17 -6.11 -7.41
C VAL A 365 6.47 -6.86 -7.17
N GLU A 366 6.42 -7.86 -6.29
CA GLU A 366 7.56 -8.74 -6.02
C GLU A 366 7.92 -9.56 -7.26
N PRO A 367 9.21 -9.64 -7.61
CA PRO A 367 9.70 -10.59 -8.60
C PRO A 367 9.43 -12.03 -8.14
N TYR A 368 9.12 -12.91 -9.09
CA TYR A 368 8.71 -14.28 -8.79
C TYR A 368 9.80 -15.11 -8.08
N ASP A 369 11.06 -14.69 -8.18
CA ASP A 369 12.25 -15.30 -7.60
C ASP A 369 12.71 -14.63 -6.29
N ALA A 370 11.99 -13.65 -5.76
CA ALA A 370 12.36 -12.93 -4.53
C ALA A 370 12.61 -13.86 -3.33
N ALA A 371 11.85 -14.96 -3.21
CA ALA A 371 12.06 -15.96 -2.16
C ALA A 371 13.33 -16.82 -2.34
N LEU A 372 13.96 -16.80 -3.52
CA LEU A 372 15.17 -17.56 -3.85
C LEU A 372 16.45 -16.76 -3.64
N GLY A 373 16.41 -15.44 -3.82
CA GLY A 373 17.56 -14.56 -3.72
C GLY A 373 17.33 -13.24 -4.47
N LEU A 374 18.42 -12.61 -4.90
CA LEU A 374 18.34 -11.36 -5.65
C LEU A 374 17.62 -11.57 -7.01
N PRO A 375 16.61 -10.74 -7.32
CA PRO A 375 15.93 -10.79 -8.61
C PRO A 375 16.87 -10.56 -9.78
N ASP A 376 16.65 -11.29 -10.88
CA ASP A 376 17.34 -11.03 -12.14
C ASP A 376 16.57 -10.05 -13.06
N GLY A 377 17.17 -9.66 -14.18
CA GLY A 377 16.52 -8.73 -15.12
C GLY A 377 15.26 -9.28 -15.77
N THR A 378 15.08 -10.61 -15.81
CA THR A 378 13.88 -11.26 -16.36
C THR A 378 12.74 -11.20 -15.35
N SER A 379 12.99 -11.52 -14.08
CA SER A 379 11.97 -11.49 -13.03
C SER A 379 11.50 -10.06 -12.74
N MET A 380 12.43 -9.10 -12.69
CA MET A 380 12.11 -7.67 -12.61
C MET A 380 11.25 -7.21 -13.79
N ARG A 381 11.59 -7.64 -15.02
CA ARG A 381 10.77 -7.33 -16.21
C ARG A 381 9.36 -7.89 -16.09
N ILE A 382 9.19 -9.12 -15.60
CA ILE A 382 7.87 -9.74 -15.42
C ILE A 382 7.07 -8.95 -14.38
N ALA A 383 7.65 -8.62 -13.22
CA ALA A 383 7.00 -7.82 -12.18
C ALA A 383 6.48 -6.47 -12.72
N ARG A 384 7.30 -5.73 -13.48
CA ARG A 384 6.86 -4.48 -14.14
C ARG A 384 5.76 -4.73 -15.17
N ASN A 385 5.93 -5.75 -16.02
CA ASN A 385 5.00 -6.02 -17.11
C ASN A 385 3.62 -6.47 -16.63
N ILE A 386 3.51 -7.11 -15.45
CA ILE A 386 2.22 -7.37 -14.81
C ILE A 386 1.45 -6.06 -14.66
N GLN A 387 2.09 -5.02 -14.12
CA GLN A 387 1.45 -3.72 -13.92
C GLN A 387 1.06 -3.03 -15.24
N HIS A 388 1.94 -3.06 -16.25
CA HIS A 388 1.61 -2.54 -17.59
C HIS A 388 0.41 -3.26 -18.21
N LEU A 389 0.37 -4.58 -18.15
CA LEU A 389 -0.74 -5.37 -18.69
C LEU A 389 -2.06 -4.98 -17.99
N LEU A 390 -2.04 -4.80 -16.67
CA LEU A 390 -3.20 -4.36 -15.92
C LEU A 390 -3.66 -2.94 -16.33
N CYS A 391 -2.73 -2.00 -16.47
CA CYS A 391 -3.05 -0.64 -16.91
C CYS A 391 -3.54 -0.57 -18.36
N GLU A 392 -2.83 -1.21 -19.28
CA GLU A 392 -2.92 -0.95 -20.72
C GLU A 392 -3.84 -1.93 -21.45
N GLU A 393 -3.85 -3.21 -21.05
CA GLU A 393 -4.63 -4.25 -21.75
C GLU A 393 -5.96 -4.53 -21.04
N THR A 394 -5.96 -4.57 -19.70
CA THR A 394 -7.21 -4.79 -18.95
C THR A 394 -8.00 -3.50 -18.69
N SER A 395 -7.39 -2.33 -18.95
CA SER A 395 -8.03 -1.02 -18.77
C SER A 395 -8.54 -0.78 -17.34
N LEU A 396 -7.90 -1.38 -16.33
CA LEU A 396 -8.32 -1.24 -14.93
C LEU A 396 -8.28 0.21 -14.43
N ASN A 397 -7.46 1.06 -15.03
CA ASN A 397 -7.43 2.47 -14.68
C ASN A 397 -8.61 3.27 -15.25
N LYS A 398 -9.43 2.74 -16.18
CA LYS A 398 -10.45 3.56 -16.88
C LYS A 398 -11.71 3.86 -16.09
N VAL A 399 -12.00 3.08 -15.04
CA VAL A 399 -13.16 3.26 -14.16
C VAL A 399 -12.68 3.40 -12.73
N ILE A 400 -13.16 4.41 -12.02
CA ILE A 400 -12.82 4.63 -10.61
C ILE A 400 -13.66 3.69 -9.75
N ASP A 401 -13.00 2.93 -8.86
CA ASP A 401 -13.62 1.96 -7.98
C ASP A 401 -14.70 1.12 -8.69
N PRO A 402 -14.33 0.32 -9.72
CA PRO A 402 -15.31 -0.50 -10.45
C PRO A 402 -15.91 -1.60 -9.54
N SER A 403 -15.32 -1.83 -8.36
CA SER A 403 -15.86 -2.69 -7.33
C SER A 403 -16.97 -2.05 -6.49
N GLY A 404 -17.05 -0.72 -6.48
CA GLY A 404 -18.05 0.02 -5.71
C GLY A 404 -19.46 -0.23 -6.23
N GLY A 405 -20.39 -0.53 -5.31
CA GLY A 405 -21.72 -1.04 -5.67
C GLY A 405 -21.87 -2.55 -5.62
N SER A 406 -20.78 -3.32 -5.55
CA SER A 406 -20.85 -4.76 -5.29
C SER A 406 -21.33 -5.01 -3.87
N TRP A 407 -22.49 -5.65 -3.71
CA TRP A 407 -23.06 -5.97 -2.40
C TRP A 407 -22.07 -6.71 -1.48
N TYR A 408 -21.31 -7.64 -2.05
CA TYR A 408 -20.29 -8.37 -1.31
C TYR A 408 -19.13 -7.47 -0.87
N ILE A 409 -18.51 -6.73 -1.80
CA ILE A 409 -17.30 -5.95 -1.48
C ILE A 409 -17.63 -4.81 -0.52
N GLU A 410 -18.82 -4.22 -0.63
CA GLU A 410 -19.27 -3.14 0.25
C GLU A 410 -19.56 -3.68 1.65
N SER A 411 -20.28 -4.80 1.76
CA SER A 411 -20.50 -5.48 3.04
C SER A 411 -19.18 -5.94 3.69
N LEU A 412 -18.23 -6.46 2.90
CA LEU A 412 -16.92 -6.88 3.41
C LEU A 412 -16.05 -5.68 3.83
N THR A 413 -16.12 -4.57 3.10
CA THR A 413 -15.43 -3.30 3.47
C THR A 413 -15.92 -2.80 4.82
N ASP A 414 -17.23 -2.85 5.06
CA ASP A 414 -17.84 -2.42 6.31
C ASP A 414 -17.42 -3.34 7.47
N GLN A 415 -17.55 -4.66 7.27
CA GLN A 415 -17.21 -5.66 8.29
C GLN A 415 -15.71 -5.66 8.66
N LEU A 416 -14.82 -5.50 7.68
CA LEU A 416 -13.38 -5.36 7.95
C LEU A 416 -13.07 -4.06 8.70
N ALA A 417 -13.71 -2.95 8.32
CA ALA A 417 -13.54 -1.68 9.04
C ALA A 417 -14.03 -1.77 10.49
N GLU A 418 -15.15 -2.46 10.74
CA GLU A 418 -15.69 -2.70 12.09
C GLU A 418 -14.79 -3.62 12.90
N ALA A 419 -14.37 -4.75 12.34
CA ALA A 419 -13.44 -5.69 12.99
C ALA A 419 -12.15 -4.97 13.39
N ALA A 420 -11.54 -4.22 12.47
CA ALA A 420 -10.31 -3.46 12.72
C ALA A 420 -10.48 -2.32 13.72
N TRP A 421 -11.71 -1.82 13.93
CA TRP A 421 -11.99 -0.78 14.93
C TRP A 421 -12.20 -1.36 16.34
N HIS A 422 -12.47 -2.66 16.44
CA HIS A 422 -12.64 -3.38 17.70
C HIS A 422 -11.31 -3.86 18.30
N GLU A 423 -10.35 -4.24 17.46
CA GLU A 423 -8.94 -4.46 17.84
C GLU A 423 -8.31 -3.20 18.46
#